data_AF-A0A932EPB1-F1
#
_entry.id   AF-A0A932EPB1-F1
#
_cell.length_a   1.000
_cell.length_b   1.000
_cell.length_c   1.000
_cell.angle_alpha   90.00
_cell.angle_beta   90.00
_cell.angle_gamma   90.00
#
_symmetry.space_group_name_H-M   'P 1'
#
loop_
_entity.id
_entity.type
_entity.pdbx_description
1 polymer ?
#
loop_
_entity_poly.entity_id
_entity_poly.type
_entity_poly.pdbx_seq_one_letter_code
_entity_poly.pdbx_strand_id
1 'polypeptide(L)'
;MATDSVVPGGNPGLVPDELKHEPRSKGLTTPRKKKPKELAVITECCTGCAGSPACVEYCPIEDCMFWVPDEDHPPFGRIQVDPILCIGCKKCTSKGPDGSFLDGCPWDAIAMVDTVEVEKEVGVMPL
;
A
#
# COMPACT_ATOMS: atom_id res chain seq x y z
N MET A 1 -30.63 -11.85 3.46
CA MET A 1 -30.55 -10.97 4.65
C MET A 1 -29.09 -10.91 5.07
N ALA A 2 -28.39 -9.87 4.63
CA ALA A 2 -27.12 -9.35 5.13
C ALA A 2 -26.80 -8.12 4.25
N THR A 3 -27.61 -7.07 4.42
CA THR A 3 -27.16 -5.72 4.08
C THR A 3 -26.27 -5.24 5.23
N ASP A 4 -25.46 -4.24 4.93
CA ASP A 4 -24.61 -3.48 5.84
C ASP A 4 -23.20 -4.04 6.10
N SER A 5 -22.30 -3.63 5.21
CA SER A 5 -20.95 -3.25 5.62
C SER A 5 -20.58 -1.95 4.91
N VAL A 6 -21.38 -0.90 5.15
CA VAL A 6 -20.83 0.46 5.06
C VAL A 6 -19.86 0.56 6.24
N VAL A 7 -18.57 0.39 5.97
CA VAL A 7 -17.51 0.67 6.93
C VAL A 7 -17.37 2.19 6.97
N PRO A 8 -17.69 2.87 8.08
CA PRO A 8 -17.55 4.31 8.14
C PRO A 8 -16.14 4.64 8.66
N GLY A 9 -15.32 5.31 7.85
CA GLY A 9 -14.25 6.16 8.41
C GLY A 9 -12.79 5.90 8.03
N GLY A 10 -12.51 5.32 6.86
CA GLY A 10 -11.20 5.52 6.23
C GLY A 10 -11.12 6.91 5.57
N ASN A 11 -9.96 7.56 5.54
CA ASN A 11 -9.82 8.74 4.68
C ASN A 11 -10.02 8.32 3.23
N PRO A 12 -10.71 9.14 2.40
CA PRO A 12 -10.87 8.83 0.99
C PRO A 12 -9.47 8.72 0.35
N GLY A 13 -9.12 7.50 -0.01
CA GLY A 13 -7.92 7.19 -0.76
C GLY A 13 -8.10 7.47 -2.25
N LEU A 14 -7.05 7.28 -3.05
CA LEU A 14 -7.16 7.41 -4.50
C LEU A 14 -7.92 6.22 -5.11
N VAL A 15 -7.71 5.04 -4.52
CA VAL A 15 -8.30 3.80 -5.03
C VAL A 15 -9.65 3.57 -4.33
N PRO A 16 -10.74 3.34 -5.09
CA PRO A 16 -12.05 3.02 -4.52
C PRO A 16 -12.00 1.80 -3.60
N ASP A 17 -12.77 1.82 -2.50
CA ASP A 17 -12.71 0.80 -1.46
C ASP A 17 -13.19 -0.58 -1.93
N GLU A 18 -13.99 -0.63 -3.02
CA GLU A 18 -14.46 -1.88 -3.64
C GLU A 18 -13.34 -2.63 -4.37
N LEU A 19 -12.29 -1.93 -4.81
CA LEU A 19 -11.13 -2.51 -5.48
C LEU A 19 -10.04 -2.95 -4.50
N LYS A 20 -10.12 -2.50 -3.25
CA LYS A 20 -9.23 -2.96 -2.20
C LYS A 20 -9.71 -4.35 -1.77
N HIS A 21 -8.85 -5.33 -1.60
CA HIS A 21 -9.25 -6.65 -1.09
C HIS A 21 -8.38 -7.03 0.11
N GLU A 22 -8.93 -7.88 0.99
CA GLU A 22 -8.16 -8.42 2.11
C GLU A 22 -7.08 -9.40 1.61
N PRO A 23 -5.90 -9.44 2.24
CA PRO A 23 -5.50 -8.65 3.42
C PRO A 23 -5.20 -7.17 3.14
N ARG A 24 -5.64 -6.29 4.05
CA ARG A 24 -5.39 -4.84 4.02
C ARG A 24 -4.79 -4.32 5.32
N SER A 25 -4.02 -3.23 5.24
CA SER A 25 -3.32 -2.70 6.41
C SER A 25 -4.31 -2.12 7.43
N LYS A 26 -4.13 -2.50 8.69
CA LYS A 26 -4.91 -1.98 9.82
C LYS A 26 -4.02 -0.99 10.56
N GLY A 27 -4.48 0.24 10.74
CA GLY A 27 -3.59 1.29 11.22
C GLY A 27 -4.28 2.60 11.58
N LEU A 28 -3.52 3.69 11.56
CA LEU A 28 -4.02 5.03 11.81
C LEU A 28 -4.91 5.50 10.67
N THR A 29 -6.03 6.12 11.02
CA THR A 29 -6.99 6.74 10.08
C THR A 29 -6.81 8.25 9.93
N THR A 30 -5.87 8.83 10.68
CA THR A 30 -5.67 10.27 10.69
C THR A 30 -5.12 10.76 9.34
N PRO A 31 -5.71 11.81 8.74
CA PRO A 31 -5.19 12.39 7.50
C PRO A 31 -3.72 12.81 7.61
N ARG A 32 -2.98 12.65 6.52
CA ARG A 32 -1.61 13.15 6.45
C ARG A 32 -1.62 14.67 6.53
N LYS A 33 -0.75 15.24 7.37
CA LYS A 33 -0.64 16.71 7.52
C LYS A 33 0.12 17.38 6.39
N LYS A 34 0.93 16.61 5.65
CA LYS A 34 1.78 17.08 4.55
C LYS A 34 1.96 15.94 3.54
N LYS A 35 2.21 16.31 2.28
CA LYS A 35 2.66 15.34 1.26
C LYS A 35 4.05 14.84 1.63
N PRO A 36 4.30 13.51 1.62
CA PRO A 36 5.64 12.98 1.79
C PRO A 36 6.51 13.31 0.57
N LYS A 37 7.84 13.21 0.71
CA LYS A 37 8.77 13.39 -0.41
C LYS A 37 8.73 12.20 -1.37
N GLU A 38 8.60 11.01 -0.81
CA GLU A 38 8.57 9.75 -1.57
C GLU A 38 7.39 8.90 -1.13
N LEU A 39 6.81 8.16 -2.07
CA LEU A 39 5.72 7.22 -1.88
C LEU A 39 6.19 5.81 -2.20
N ALA A 40 5.61 4.83 -1.53
CA ALA A 40 5.83 3.44 -1.85
C ALA A 40 5.03 3.08 -3.12
N VAL A 41 5.70 2.48 -4.09
CA VAL A 41 5.12 1.97 -5.34
C VAL A 41 5.47 0.50 -5.46
N ILE A 42 4.46 -0.31 -5.78
CA ILE A 42 4.65 -1.75 -6.00
C ILE A 42 5.07 -1.98 -7.45
N THR A 43 6.09 -2.81 -7.64
CA THR A 43 6.61 -3.22 -8.95
C THR A 43 6.01 -4.56 -9.38
N GLU A 44 6.28 -4.94 -10.63
CA GLU A 44 5.93 -6.22 -11.23
C GLU A 44 6.57 -7.44 -10.54
N CYS A 45 7.58 -7.23 -9.67
CA CYS A 45 8.18 -8.29 -8.86
C CYS A 45 7.27 -8.74 -7.70
N CYS A 46 6.17 -8.04 -7.41
CA CYS A 46 5.29 -8.40 -6.32
C CYS A 46 4.46 -9.64 -6.66
N THR A 47 4.55 -10.67 -5.80
CA THR A 47 3.78 -11.92 -5.91
C THR A 47 2.73 -12.05 -4.79
N GLY A 48 2.44 -10.94 -4.10
CA GLY A 48 1.48 -10.91 -2.99
C GLY A 48 1.84 -11.78 -1.79
N CYS A 49 3.11 -12.22 -1.68
CA CYS A 49 3.61 -13.13 -0.64
C CYS A 49 2.68 -14.35 -0.42
N ALA A 50 2.14 -14.92 -1.51
CA ALA A 50 1.19 -16.03 -1.45
C ALA A 50 -0.04 -15.79 -0.53
N GLY A 51 -0.50 -14.55 -0.43
CA GLY A 51 -1.67 -14.17 0.37
C GLY A 51 -1.37 -13.80 1.82
N SER A 52 -0.10 -13.80 2.25
CA SER A 52 0.32 -13.31 3.57
C SER A 52 1.38 -12.20 3.44
N PRO A 53 0.97 -11.00 2.99
CA PRO A 53 1.87 -9.88 2.73
C PRO A 53 2.37 -9.22 4.01
N ALA A 54 3.66 -9.40 4.32
CA ALA A 54 4.30 -8.72 5.44
C ALA A 54 4.20 -7.18 5.37
N CYS A 55 4.22 -6.59 4.17
CA CYS A 55 4.10 -5.15 3.97
C CYS A 55 2.74 -4.58 4.42
N VAL A 56 1.69 -5.40 4.43
CA VAL A 56 0.36 -5.02 4.96
C VAL A 56 0.43 -4.87 6.48
N GLU A 57 1.07 -5.81 7.18
CA GLU A 57 1.24 -5.79 8.64
C GLU A 57 2.16 -4.66 9.11
N TYR A 58 3.19 -4.31 8.32
CA TYR A 58 4.12 -3.24 8.69
C TYR A 58 3.61 -1.84 8.36
N CYS A 59 2.59 -1.72 7.53
CA CYS A 59 2.06 -0.41 7.15
C CYS A 59 1.23 0.18 8.31
N PRO A 60 1.64 1.33 8.87
CA PRO A 60 0.97 1.88 10.04
C PRO A 60 -0.32 2.65 9.71
N ILE A 61 -0.73 2.71 8.43
CA ILE A 61 -1.87 3.49 7.95
C ILE A 61 -2.96 2.53 7.49
N GLU A 62 -4.19 2.77 7.93
CA GLU A 62 -5.33 1.95 7.53
C GLU A 62 -5.58 2.07 6.01
N ASP A 63 -5.89 0.95 5.36
CA ASP A 63 -6.22 0.83 3.94
C ASP A 63 -5.16 1.37 2.95
N CYS A 64 -3.95 1.68 3.44
CA CYS A 64 -2.85 2.15 2.60
C CYS A 64 -2.23 1.02 1.78
N MET A 65 -2.11 -0.20 2.32
CA MET A 65 -1.65 -1.38 1.60
C MET A 65 -2.80 -2.38 1.52
N PHE A 66 -3.10 -2.90 0.34
CA PHE A 66 -4.22 -3.83 0.14
C PHE A 66 -3.92 -4.83 -0.96
N TRP A 67 -4.55 -6.00 -0.87
CA TRP A 67 -4.45 -7.02 -1.90
C TRP A 67 -5.33 -6.68 -3.11
N VAL A 68 -4.89 -7.08 -4.30
CA VAL A 68 -5.65 -7.05 -5.55
C VAL A 68 -5.41 -8.35 -6.32
N PRO A 69 -6.45 -8.96 -6.94
CA PRO A 69 -6.28 -10.15 -7.75
C PRO A 69 -5.43 -9.86 -9.00
N ASP A 70 -4.57 -10.80 -9.38
CA ASP A 70 -3.85 -10.77 -10.66
C ASP A 70 -4.67 -11.59 -11.67
N GLU A 71 -5.42 -10.90 -12.53
CA GLU A 71 -6.31 -11.54 -13.50
C GLU A 71 -5.56 -12.37 -14.54
N ASP A 72 -4.29 -12.03 -14.82
CA ASP A 72 -3.44 -12.76 -15.75
C ASP A 72 -2.87 -14.04 -15.12
N HIS A 73 -2.80 -14.11 -13.79
CA HIS A 73 -2.17 -15.22 -13.05
C HIS A 73 -2.99 -15.72 -11.85
N PRO A 74 -4.22 -16.24 -12.03
CA PRO A 74 -4.99 -16.83 -10.94
C PRO A 74 -4.33 -18.12 -10.40
N PRO A 75 -4.42 -18.40 -9.08
CA PRO A 75 -5.16 -17.68 -8.04
C PRO A 75 -4.32 -16.60 -7.32
N PHE A 76 -3.23 -16.14 -7.93
CA PHE A 76 -2.32 -15.19 -7.29
C PHE A 76 -2.89 -13.76 -7.32
N GLY A 77 -2.26 -12.90 -6.54
CA GLY A 77 -2.55 -11.47 -6.55
C GLY A 77 -1.35 -10.69 -6.06
N ARG A 78 -1.50 -9.38 -6.04
CA ARG A 78 -0.44 -8.42 -5.73
C ARG A 78 -0.89 -7.50 -4.62
N ILE A 79 0.07 -6.82 -4.01
CA ILE A 79 -0.24 -5.72 -3.11
C ILE A 79 -0.22 -4.44 -3.92
N GLN A 80 -1.13 -3.53 -3.62
CA GLN A 80 -1.11 -2.19 -4.15
C GLN A 80 -1.09 -1.18 -3.00
N VAL A 81 -0.56 0.01 -3.29
CA VAL A 81 -0.45 1.11 -2.33
C VAL A 81 -1.41 2.20 -2.73
N ASP A 82 -2.17 2.71 -1.77
CA ASP A 82 -2.93 3.95 -1.96
C ASP A 82 -2.00 5.16 -1.81
N PRO A 83 -1.75 5.95 -2.88
CA PRO A 83 -0.78 7.04 -2.85
C PRO A 83 -1.27 8.28 -2.09
N ILE A 84 -2.59 8.40 -1.85
CA ILE A 84 -3.14 9.46 -0.98
C ILE A 84 -2.88 9.12 0.49
N LEU A 85 -3.04 7.85 0.86
CA LEU A 85 -2.88 7.40 2.25
C LEU A 85 -1.41 7.18 2.64
N CYS A 86 -0.55 6.82 1.69
CA CYS A 86 0.85 6.56 1.97
C CYS A 86 1.56 7.80 2.54
N ILE A 87 2.24 7.60 3.67
CA ILE A 87 2.99 8.65 4.40
C ILE A 87 4.49 8.59 4.17
N GLY A 88 4.98 7.71 3.29
CA GLY A 88 6.41 7.60 2.98
C GLY A 88 7.29 7.12 4.15
N CYS A 89 6.74 6.33 5.08
CA CYS A 89 7.46 5.90 6.30
C CYS A 89 8.54 4.82 6.06
N LYS A 90 8.58 4.22 4.87
CA LYS A 90 9.55 3.18 4.45
C LYS A 90 9.55 1.86 5.24
N LYS A 91 8.65 1.68 6.22
CA LYS A 91 8.54 0.44 7.01
C LYS A 91 8.17 -0.80 6.19
N CYS A 92 7.49 -0.64 5.05
CA CYS A 92 7.19 -1.74 4.15
C CYS A 92 8.42 -2.19 3.33
N THR A 93 9.45 -1.34 3.22
CA THR A 93 10.65 -1.57 2.40
C THR A 93 11.84 -2.10 3.19
N SER A 94 11.72 -2.19 4.53
CA SER A 94 12.79 -2.40 5.52
C SER A 94 14.11 -2.94 4.92
N LYS A 95 15.07 -2.02 4.74
CA LYS A 95 16.50 -2.29 4.56
C LYS A 95 17.16 -1.77 5.83
N GLY A 96 17.75 -2.65 6.63
CA GLY A 96 18.34 -2.28 7.91
C GLY A 96 19.57 -1.37 7.76
N PRO A 97 20.01 -0.71 8.86
CA PRO A 97 21.32 -0.06 8.87
C PRO A 97 22.42 -1.07 8.52
N ASP A 98 23.42 -0.62 7.78
CA ASP A 98 24.62 -1.39 7.41
C ASP A 98 24.37 -2.67 6.58
N GLY A 99 23.29 -2.71 5.77
CA GLY A 99 23.02 -3.82 4.85
C GLY A 99 22.43 -5.07 5.53
N SER A 100 21.93 -4.93 6.76
CA SER A 100 21.19 -6.00 7.44
C SER A 100 19.79 -6.18 6.84
N PHE A 101 19.44 -7.43 6.54
CA PHE A 101 18.12 -7.82 6.03
C PHE A 101 17.13 -7.84 7.20
N LEU A 102 16.12 -6.97 7.18
CA LEU A 102 15.07 -6.95 8.19
C LEU A 102 13.74 -6.84 7.47
N ASP A 103 12.86 -7.82 7.67
CA ASP A 103 11.40 -7.64 7.78
C ASP A 103 10.75 -6.64 6.81
N GLY A 104 11.09 -6.73 5.52
CA GLY A 104 10.52 -5.92 4.44
C GLY A 104 9.85 -6.80 3.38
N CYS A 105 9.50 -6.23 2.23
CA CYS A 105 9.07 -7.04 1.08
C CYS A 105 10.19 -8.03 0.70
N PRO A 106 9.97 -9.36 0.82
CA PRO A 106 11.03 -10.36 0.58
C PRO A 106 11.50 -10.40 -0.89
N TRP A 107 10.67 -9.88 -1.80
CA TRP A 107 10.93 -9.80 -3.23
C TRP A 107 11.62 -8.49 -3.65
N ASP A 108 11.92 -7.60 -2.70
CA ASP A 108 12.33 -6.21 -2.97
C ASP A 108 11.40 -5.51 -3.98
N ALA A 109 10.10 -5.84 -3.94
CA ALA A 109 9.14 -5.41 -4.95
C ALA A 109 8.52 -4.02 -4.67
N ILE A 110 9.08 -3.27 -3.70
CA ILE A 110 8.57 -1.95 -3.31
C ILE A 110 9.65 -0.91 -3.55
N ALA A 111 9.39 0.01 -4.46
CA ALA A 111 10.24 1.17 -4.72
C ALA A 111 9.72 2.39 -3.96
N MET A 112 10.63 3.19 -3.40
CA MET A 112 10.31 4.52 -2.91
C MET A 112 10.55 5.51 -4.05
N VAL A 113 9.47 6.09 -4.58
CA VAL A 113 9.47 6.97 -5.75
C VAL A 113 9.13 8.39 -5.32
N ASP A 114 9.74 9.42 -5.90
CA ASP A 114 9.43 10.80 -5.56
C ASP A 114 7.95 11.09 -5.82
N THR A 115 7.27 11.75 -4.88
CA THR A 115 5.85 12.08 -4.99
C THR A 115 5.56 12.86 -6.27
N VAL A 116 6.48 13.72 -6.72
CA VAL A 116 6.32 14.49 -7.97
C VAL A 116 6.30 13.57 -9.19
N GLU A 117 7.02 12.45 -9.16
CA GLU A 117 6.99 11.46 -10.24
C GLU A 117 5.69 10.66 -10.21
N VAL A 118 5.24 10.26 -9.03
CA VAL A 118 3.94 9.57 -8.88
C VAL A 118 2.78 10.45 -9.37
N GLU A 119 2.79 11.75 -9.04
CA GLU A 119 1.76 12.71 -9.49
C GLU A 119 1.71 12.90 -11.01
N LYS A 120 2.79 12.61 -11.75
CA LYS A 120 2.76 12.64 -13.22
C LYS A 120 1.93 11.50 -13.79
N GLU A 121 1.94 10.35 -13.11
CA GLU A 121 1.22 9.14 -13.55
C GLU A 121 -0.23 9.12 -13.06
N VAL A 122 -0.47 9.48 -11.79
CA VAL A 122 -1.81 9.39 -11.17
C VAL A 122 -2.56 10.72 -11.11
N GLY A 123 -1.93 11.81 -11.55
CA GLY A 123 -2.44 13.17 -11.40
C GLY A 123 -2.08 13.81 -10.05
N VAL A 124 -2.34 15.12 -9.94
CA VAL A 124 -2.04 15.89 -8.72
C VAL A 124 -2.91 15.40 -7.58
N MET A 125 -2.28 14.90 -6.52
CA MET A 125 -3.01 14.37 -5.36
C MET A 125 -3.37 15.50 -4.38
N PRO A 126 -4.52 15.44 -3.71
CA PRO A 126 -4.84 16.36 -2.62
C PRO A 126 -3.96 16.06 -1.38
N LEU A 127 -3.98 17.00 -0.44
CA LEU A 127 -3.34 16.83 0.87
C LEU A 127 -4.18 15.89 1.75
#